data_AF-A0A661XC95-F1
#
_entry.id   AF-A0A661XC95-F1
#
_cell.length_a   1.000
_cell.length_b   1.000
_cell.length_c   1.000
_cell.angle_alpha   90.00
_cell.angle_beta   90.00
_cell.angle_gamma   90.00
#
_symmetry.space_group_name_H-M   'P 1'
#
loop_
_entity.id
_entity.type
_entity.pdbx_description
1 polymer ?
#
loop_
_entity_poly.entity_id
_entity_poly.type
_entity_poly.pdbx_seq_one_letter_code
_entity_poly.pdbx_strand_id
1 'polypeptide(L)'
;MVDSRIRIILFIFILSFFVVISRLFQIQVIGYKRFSQLAKKQFPKVNIWKPRRGNIYDSKGRIVALTVEEGERFIPEGEGLEVFVGFLNWKGEGASGIEYLFNDVLKGEVKKVKWMRDVRGRKILRVNCGDVLKEEGNSIYLTIERPVQYKLYSLIKEALIKYNGNWAAGIVQDVYSGEIIGFSYVDRSNRKKWISNPLITRFFEPGSTLKIIPAAAAIEEGVFSPQDKFWCEEGVFEIFDFPIKDHEKYGWLTFKEII
;
A
#
# COMPACT_ATOMS: atom_id res chain seq x y z
N MET A 1 6.94 89.34 8.56
CA MET A 1 8.14 89.10 7.73
C MET A 1 8.87 87.91 8.34
N VAL A 2 8.91 86.74 7.70
CA VAL A 2 9.50 85.54 8.32
C VAL A 2 11.02 85.74 8.50
N ASP A 3 11.51 85.53 9.72
CA ASP A 3 12.91 85.71 10.09
C ASP A 3 13.84 84.93 9.14
N SER A 4 14.94 85.55 8.74
CA SER A 4 15.91 84.93 7.82
C SER A 4 16.46 83.61 8.38
N ARG A 5 16.52 83.46 9.71
CA ARG A 5 16.91 82.21 10.40
C ARG A 5 15.90 81.08 10.17
N ILE A 6 14.60 81.38 10.23
CA ILE A 6 13.53 80.39 10.01
C ILE A 6 13.55 79.94 8.56
N ARG A 7 13.77 80.84 7.60
CA ARG A 7 13.89 80.49 6.17
C ARG A 7 15.08 79.56 5.88
N ILE A 8 16.22 79.77 6.54
CA ILE A 8 17.39 78.89 6.42
C ILE A 8 17.09 77.49 6.97
N ILE A 9 16.46 77.39 8.15
CA ILE A 9 16.10 76.10 8.74
C ILE A 9 15.09 75.35 7.87
N LEU A 10 14.07 76.05 7.35
CA LEU A 10 13.06 75.46 6.47
C LEU A 10 13.68 74.98 5.15
N PHE A 11 14.65 75.73 4.62
CA PHE A 11 15.38 75.34 3.43
C PHE A 11 16.21 74.07 3.66
N ILE A 12 16.95 73.98 4.77
CA ILE A 12 17.72 72.78 5.14
C ILE A 12 16.77 71.58 5.33
N PHE A 13 15.62 71.78 5.95
CA PHE A 13 14.62 70.74 6.15
C PHE A 13 14.07 70.21 4.82
N ILE A 14 13.67 71.09 3.90
CA ILE A 14 13.20 70.73 2.55
C ILE A 14 14.30 70.00 1.77
N LEU A 15 15.54 70.48 1.86
CA LEU A 15 16.68 69.86 1.20
C LEU A 15 16.92 68.43 1.70
N SER A 16 16.75 68.18 3.01
CA SER A 16 16.89 66.84 3.57
C SER A 16 15.83 65.87 3.06
N PHE A 17 14.57 66.32 2.93
CA PHE A 17 13.49 65.54 2.32
C PHE A 17 13.77 65.24 0.85
N PHE A 18 14.32 66.20 0.12
CA PHE A 18 14.70 65.99 -1.27
C PHE A 18 15.75 64.88 -1.43
N VAL A 19 16.73 64.80 -0.52
CA VAL A 19 17.72 63.70 -0.52
C VAL A 19 17.06 62.34 -0.27
N VAL A 20 16.12 62.26 0.69
CA VAL A 20 15.39 61.01 0.98
C VAL A 20 14.52 60.59 -0.21
N ILE A 21 13.77 61.52 -0.79
CA ILE A 21 12.91 61.28 -1.95
C ILE A 21 13.74 60.84 -3.17
N SER A 22 14.87 61.51 -3.42
CA SER A 22 15.81 61.14 -4.48
C SER A 22 16.37 59.73 -4.27
N ARG A 23 16.71 59.38 -3.02
CA ARG A 23 17.17 58.03 -2.67
C ARG A 23 16.08 56.98 -2.87
N LEU A 24 14.84 57.27 -2.48
CA LEU A 24 13.69 56.38 -2.71
C LEU A 24 13.41 56.21 -4.20
N PHE A 25 13.43 57.28 -4.99
CA PHE A 25 13.28 57.22 -6.44
C PHE A 25 14.38 56.36 -7.08
N GLN A 26 15.63 56.51 -6.64
CA GLN A 26 16.74 55.68 -7.08
C GLN A 26 16.51 54.18 -6.78
N ILE A 27 15.93 53.84 -5.62
CA ILE A 27 15.69 52.45 -5.22
C ILE A 27 14.46 51.88 -5.93
N GLN A 28 13.35 52.64 -5.95
CA GLN A 28 12.03 52.17 -6.37
C GLN A 28 11.77 52.31 -7.87
N VAL A 29 12.43 53.24 -8.57
CA VAL A 29 12.21 53.47 -10.02
C VAL A 29 13.40 52.97 -10.81
N ILE A 30 14.62 53.45 -10.50
CA ILE A 30 15.84 53.06 -11.22
C ILE A 30 16.27 51.64 -10.83
N GLY A 31 16.31 51.36 -9.52
CA GLY A 31 16.69 50.08 -8.95
C GLY A 31 15.62 48.99 -9.03
N TYR A 32 14.39 49.32 -9.45
CA TYR A 32 13.25 48.40 -9.45
C TYR A 32 13.58 47.06 -10.10
N LYS A 33 14.15 47.08 -11.31
CA LYS A 33 14.43 45.86 -12.06
C LYS A 33 15.40 44.95 -11.29
N ARG A 34 16.43 45.53 -10.67
CA ARG A 34 17.43 44.79 -9.88
C ARG A 34 16.83 44.21 -8.60
N PHE A 35 16.10 45.01 -7.82
CA PHE A 35 15.50 44.54 -6.57
C PHE A 35 14.32 43.59 -6.79
N SER A 36 13.51 43.80 -7.83
CA SER A 36 12.47 42.87 -8.26
C SER A 36 13.05 41.52 -8.70
N GLN A 37 14.18 41.52 -9.41
CA GLN A 37 14.89 40.28 -9.75
C GLN A 37 15.48 39.58 -8.53
N LEU A 38 16.04 40.31 -7.57
CA LEU A 38 16.56 39.74 -6.31
C LEU A 38 15.43 39.17 -5.44
N ALA A 39 14.29 39.88 -5.34
CA ALA A 39 13.09 39.38 -4.67
C ALA A 39 12.53 38.14 -5.40
N LYS A 40 12.52 38.14 -6.74
CA LYS A 40 12.19 36.96 -7.57
C LYS A 40 13.06 35.74 -7.27
N LYS A 41 14.34 35.96 -6.97
CA LYS A 41 15.28 34.91 -6.57
C LYS A 41 15.10 34.45 -5.12
N GLN A 42 14.64 35.33 -4.23
CA GLN A 42 14.44 35.06 -2.80
C GLN A 42 13.05 34.57 -2.42
N PHE A 43 12.10 34.45 -3.36
CA PHE A 43 10.76 34.01 -3.02
C PHE A 43 10.79 32.66 -2.29
N PRO A 44 10.09 32.56 -1.14
CA PRO A 44 9.98 31.30 -0.45
C PRO A 44 9.23 30.33 -1.35
N LYS A 45 9.91 29.28 -1.80
CA LYS A 45 9.23 28.17 -2.45
C LYS A 45 8.68 27.28 -1.34
N VAL A 46 7.36 27.15 -1.30
CA VAL A 46 6.74 26.08 -0.53
C VAL A 46 7.11 24.79 -1.24
N ASN A 47 7.98 23.99 -0.62
CA ASN A 47 8.28 22.67 -1.12
C ASN A 47 7.48 21.66 -0.31
N ILE A 48 7.01 20.61 -0.98
CA ILE A 48 6.31 19.52 -0.31
C ILE A 48 7.41 18.58 0.21
N TRP A 49 7.50 18.40 1.53
CA TRP A 49 8.34 17.36 2.12
C TRP A 49 7.53 16.07 2.11
N LYS A 50 7.95 15.13 1.27
CA LYS A 50 7.41 13.78 1.27
C LYS A 50 8.41 12.89 2.02
N PRO A 51 7.99 12.20 3.08
CA PRO A 51 8.85 11.21 3.72
C PRO A 51 9.06 10.01 2.79
N ARG A 52 10.17 9.30 2.98
CA ARG A 52 10.43 8.05 2.28
C ARG A 52 9.40 7.01 2.71
N ARG A 53 8.87 6.23 1.79
CA ARG A 53 7.85 5.21 2.11
C ARG A 53 8.44 4.12 3.03
N GLY A 54 7.71 3.72 4.05
CA GLY A 54 8.11 2.69 5.02
C GLY A 54 8.29 1.30 4.39
N ASN A 55 9.09 0.46 5.02
CA ASN A 55 9.41 -0.89 4.53
C ASN A 55 8.37 -1.92 4.98
N ILE A 56 8.33 -3.05 4.28
CA ILE A 56 7.47 -4.18 4.62
C ILE A 56 8.36 -5.33 5.07
N TYR A 57 8.05 -5.88 6.24
CA TYR A 57 8.77 -7.00 6.84
C TYR A 57 7.86 -8.20 7.02
N ASP A 58 8.45 -9.39 7.05
CA ASP A 58 7.75 -10.60 7.46
C ASP A 58 7.69 -10.75 8.99
N SER A 59 7.07 -11.83 9.48
CA SER A 59 6.88 -12.06 10.92
C SER A 59 8.18 -12.18 11.72
N LYS A 60 9.30 -12.47 11.03
CA LYS A 60 10.65 -12.61 11.61
C LYS A 60 11.52 -11.37 11.35
N GLY A 61 10.94 -10.29 10.84
CA GLY A 61 11.64 -9.03 10.58
C GLY A 61 12.52 -9.02 9.33
N ARG A 62 12.36 -9.99 8.41
CA ARG A 62 13.11 -10.03 7.15
C ARG A 62 12.41 -9.15 6.09
N ILE A 63 13.18 -8.46 5.26
CA ILE A 63 12.70 -7.47 4.26
C ILE A 63 11.86 -8.12 3.16
N VAL A 64 10.56 -7.88 3.15
CA VAL A 64 9.63 -8.32 2.09
C VAL A 64 9.60 -7.31 0.95
N ALA A 65 9.54 -6.01 1.26
CA ALA A 65 9.63 -4.93 0.28
C ALA A 65 10.41 -3.75 0.85
N LEU A 66 11.41 -3.29 0.09
CA LEU A 66 12.27 -2.16 0.42
C LEU A 66 12.01 -0.99 -0.53
N THR A 67 11.98 0.23 -0.02
CA THR A 67 11.99 1.43 -0.87
C THR A 67 13.41 1.73 -1.33
N VAL A 68 13.70 1.64 -2.63
CA VAL A 68 15.02 2.00 -3.19
C VAL A 68 15.03 3.48 -3.54
N GLU A 69 14.08 3.92 -4.37
CA GLU A 69 13.87 5.32 -4.76
C GLU A 69 12.40 5.72 -4.58
N GLU A 70 12.09 7.01 -4.71
CA GLU A 70 10.71 7.50 -4.59
C GLU A 70 9.83 6.90 -5.70
N GLY A 71 8.95 5.97 -5.33
CA GLY A 71 8.05 5.28 -6.26
C GLY A 71 8.56 3.91 -6.73
N GLU A 72 9.75 3.46 -6.28
CA GLU A 72 10.29 2.15 -6.63
C GLU A 72 10.42 1.23 -5.40
N ARG A 73 9.94 0.00 -5.57
CA ARG A 73 10.01 -1.07 -4.57
C ARG A 73 10.91 -2.20 -5.06
N PHE A 74 11.85 -2.58 -4.21
CA PHE A 74 12.64 -3.80 -4.38
C PHE A 74 12.05 -4.92 -3.53
N ILE A 75 11.69 -6.03 -4.19
CA ILE A 75 11.11 -7.23 -3.58
C ILE A 75 12.10 -8.37 -3.78
N PRO A 76 12.84 -8.81 -2.73
CA PRO A 76 13.93 -9.78 -2.90
C PRO A 76 13.53 -11.12 -3.52
N GLU A 77 12.29 -11.58 -3.32
CA GLU A 77 11.82 -12.89 -3.79
C GLU A 77 10.96 -12.81 -5.06
N GLY A 78 10.88 -11.64 -5.68
CA GLY A 78 10.18 -11.41 -6.95
C GLY A 78 8.72 -11.89 -6.93
N GLU A 79 8.35 -12.64 -7.97
CA GLU A 79 6.96 -12.99 -8.28
C GLU A 79 6.16 -13.62 -7.12
N GLY A 80 6.82 -14.41 -6.27
CA GLY A 80 6.15 -15.08 -5.14
C GLY A 80 5.63 -14.13 -4.07
N LEU A 81 6.27 -12.97 -3.91
CA LEU A 81 5.86 -11.92 -2.97
C LEU A 81 5.16 -10.75 -3.67
N GLU A 82 5.47 -10.47 -4.94
CA GLU A 82 4.83 -9.41 -5.73
C GLU A 82 3.30 -9.51 -5.74
N VAL A 83 2.80 -10.74 -5.85
CA VAL A 83 1.39 -11.07 -5.84
C VAL A 83 0.68 -10.56 -4.58
N PHE A 84 1.39 -10.58 -3.45
CA PHE A 84 0.87 -10.21 -2.15
C PHE A 84 1.15 -8.73 -1.84
N VAL A 85 2.39 -8.29 -2.04
CA VAL A 85 2.82 -6.90 -1.79
C VAL A 85 2.02 -5.94 -2.67
N GLY A 86 1.85 -6.28 -3.95
CA GLY A 86 1.28 -5.39 -4.95
C GLY A 86 2.33 -4.44 -5.51
N PHE A 87 1.86 -3.32 -6.08
CA PHE A 87 2.71 -2.35 -6.75
C PHE A 87 2.29 -0.91 -6.44
N LEU A 88 3.18 0.02 -6.76
CA LEU A 88 2.93 1.45 -6.69
C LEU A 88 2.53 1.98 -8.07
N ASN A 89 1.65 2.98 -8.10
CA ASN A 89 1.39 3.75 -9.30
C ASN A 89 2.54 4.73 -9.60
N TRP A 90 2.46 5.41 -10.74
CA TRP A 90 3.41 6.45 -11.15
C TRP A 90 3.52 7.67 -10.20
N LYS A 91 2.60 7.80 -9.23
CA LYS A 91 2.64 8.83 -8.18
C LYS A 91 3.32 8.36 -6.89
N GLY A 92 3.75 7.09 -6.82
CA GLY A 92 4.30 6.47 -5.62
C GLY A 92 3.24 6.07 -4.59
N GLU A 93 1.97 5.93 -5.00
CA GLU A 93 0.87 5.51 -4.13
C GLU A 93 0.56 4.03 -4.37
N GLY A 94 0.20 3.31 -3.32
CA GLY A 94 -0.17 1.90 -3.42
C GLY A 94 -1.35 1.70 -4.35
N ALA A 95 -1.19 0.83 -5.34
CA ALA A 95 -2.19 0.58 -6.37
C ALA A 95 -2.88 -0.79 -6.24
N SER A 96 -2.24 -1.75 -5.57
CA SER A 96 -2.83 -3.05 -5.27
C SER A 96 -2.24 -3.69 -4.01
N GLY A 97 -2.83 -4.80 -3.57
CA GLY A 97 -2.29 -5.64 -2.50
C GLY A 97 -2.13 -4.91 -1.18
N ILE A 98 -1.09 -5.29 -0.44
CA ILE A 98 -0.70 -4.65 0.83
C ILE A 98 -0.32 -3.19 0.66
N GLU A 99 0.30 -2.83 -0.47
CA GLU A 99 0.67 -1.44 -0.75
C GLU A 99 -0.55 -0.53 -0.80
N TYR A 100 -1.66 -0.99 -1.40
CA TYR A 100 -2.93 -0.27 -1.42
C TYR A 100 -3.57 -0.23 -0.03
N LEU A 101 -3.67 -1.38 0.64
CA LEU A 101 -4.32 -1.50 1.94
C LEU A 101 -3.68 -0.64 3.03
N PHE A 102 -2.35 -0.60 3.07
CA PHE A 102 -1.58 0.14 4.07
C PHE A 102 -0.94 1.41 3.51
N ASN A 103 -1.50 1.97 2.43
CA ASN A 103 -0.90 3.13 1.76
C ASN A 103 -0.65 4.30 2.71
N ASP A 104 -1.62 4.63 3.57
CA ASP A 104 -1.54 5.79 4.45
C ASP A 104 -0.49 5.61 5.55
N VAL A 105 -0.35 4.38 6.06
CA VAL A 105 0.66 4.01 7.05
C VAL A 105 2.06 4.05 6.44
N LEU A 106 2.22 3.47 5.25
CA LEU A 106 3.49 3.36 4.54
C LEU A 106 3.97 4.71 3.98
N LYS A 107 3.06 5.54 3.44
CA LYS A 107 3.40 6.84 2.84
C LYS A 107 3.83 7.87 3.88
N GLY A 108 3.35 7.77 5.11
CA GLY A 108 3.63 8.74 6.16
C GLY A 108 3.00 10.12 5.92
N GLU A 109 3.21 11.03 6.87
CA GLU A 109 2.63 12.38 6.80
C GLU A 109 3.44 13.31 5.90
N VAL A 110 2.80 13.79 4.83
CA VAL A 110 3.37 14.78 3.93
C VAL A 110 3.25 16.17 4.58
N LYS A 111 4.37 16.77 4.98
CA LYS A 111 4.40 18.14 5.54
C LYS A 111 4.82 19.17 4.48
N LYS A 112 4.14 20.32 4.43
CA LYS A 112 4.54 21.43 3.57
C LYS A 112 5.64 22.22 4.27
N VAL A 113 6.86 22.18 3.75
CA VAL A 113 8.00 22.89 4.34
C VAL A 113 8.33 24.10 3.48
N LYS A 114 8.36 25.28 4.10
CA LYS A 114 8.71 26.53 3.42
C LYS A 114 10.22 26.69 3.43
N TRP A 115 10.86 26.62 2.25
CA TRP A 115 12.29 26.83 2.11
C TRP A 115 12.56 28.23 1.56
N MET A 116 13.56 28.92 2.11
CA MET A 116 14.13 30.12 1.50
C MET A 116 15.45 29.77 0.83
N ARG A 117 15.68 30.28 -0.38
CA ARG A 117 16.98 30.17 -1.05
C ARG A 117 17.70 31.51 -0.97
N ASP A 118 18.99 31.46 -0.67
CA ASP A 118 19.90 32.59 -0.81
C ASP A 118 20.07 32.96 -2.30
N VAL A 119 20.52 34.18 -2.58
CA VAL A 119 20.82 34.71 -3.92
C VAL A 119 21.89 33.86 -4.65
N ARG A 120 22.71 33.13 -3.88
CA ARG A 120 23.72 32.16 -4.36
C ARG A 120 23.18 30.73 -4.58
N GLY A 121 21.86 30.53 -4.45
CA GLY A 121 21.22 29.21 -4.62
C GLY A 121 21.33 28.25 -3.43
N ARG A 122 22.05 28.64 -2.37
CA ARG A 122 22.14 27.87 -1.13
C ARG A 122 20.78 27.82 -0.44
N LYS A 123 20.36 26.63 -0.03
CA LYS A 123 19.14 26.44 0.76
C LYS A 123 19.39 27.01 2.15
N ILE A 124 18.68 28.07 2.53
CA ILE A 124 18.65 28.55 3.90
C ILE A 124 17.49 27.80 4.56
N LEU A 125 17.83 26.79 5.36
CA LEU A 125 16.89 26.17 6.29
C LEU A 125 16.40 27.25 7.25
N ARG A 126 15.23 27.83 6.99
CA ARG A 126 14.48 28.54 8.02
C ARG A 126 13.27 27.68 8.39
N VAL A 127 13.59 26.55 8.98
CA VAL A 127 12.58 25.67 9.56
C VAL A 127 12.19 26.32 10.89
N ASN A 128 11.12 27.11 10.88
CA ASN A 128 10.33 27.30 12.10
C ASN A 128 9.53 26.00 12.28
N CYS A 129 10.12 24.95 12.83
CA CYS A 129 9.38 23.75 13.23
C CYS A 129 9.94 23.25 14.56
N GLY A 130 9.15 23.37 15.61
CA GLY A 130 9.22 22.44 16.75
C GLY A 130 8.74 21.02 16.36
N ASP A 131 8.23 20.84 15.14
CA ASP A 131 7.86 19.55 14.59
C ASP A 131 9.09 18.79 14.10
N VAL A 132 9.41 17.69 14.76
CA VAL A 132 10.32 16.67 14.22
C VAL A 132 9.70 16.12 12.93
N LEU A 133 10.29 16.45 11.78
CA LEU A 133 9.88 15.88 10.49
C LEU A 133 10.31 14.42 10.48
N LYS A 134 9.36 13.49 10.44
CA LYS A 134 9.68 12.09 10.24
C LYS A 134 10.22 11.94 8.82
N GLU A 135 11.43 11.40 8.68
CA GLU A 135 12.08 11.23 7.39
C GLU A 135 11.49 10.04 6.60
N GLU A 136 10.86 9.09 7.30
CA GLU A 136 10.30 7.88 6.73
C GLU A 136 8.87 7.62 7.25
N GLY A 137 8.02 7.04 6.39
CA GLY A 137 6.72 6.49 6.76
C GLY A 137 6.86 5.27 7.67
N ASN A 138 5.75 4.80 8.22
CA ASN A 138 5.80 3.65 9.13
C ASN A 138 6.06 2.37 8.35
N SER A 139 6.94 1.54 8.88
CA SER A 139 7.12 0.18 8.40
C SER A 139 6.04 -0.75 8.97
N ILE A 140 5.70 -1.80 8.23
CA ILE A 140 4.72 -2.80 8.65
C ILE A 140 5.37 -4.18 8.76
N TYR A 141 4.84 -4.98 9.68
CA TYR A 141 5.20 -6.38 9.86
C TYR A 141 3.99 -7.23 9.49
N LEU A 142 4.24 -8.26 8.69
CA LEU A 142 3.23 -9.19 8.22
C LEU A 142 3.28 -10.47 9.04
N THR A 143 2.18 -11.22 9.05
CA THR A 143 2.12 -12.57 9.63
C THR A 143 2.77 -13.62 8.73
N ILE A 144 3.00 -13.30 7.45
CA ILE A 144 3.57 -14.21 6.47
C ILE A 144 4.95 -14.68 6.91
N GLU A 145 5.21 -15.97 6.74
CA GLU A 145 6.54 -16.53 6.86
C GLU A 145 7.14 -16.80 5.48
N ARG A 146 8.22 -16.09 5.17
CA ARG A 146 8.95 -16.21 3.91
C ARG A 146 9.26 -17.65 3.45
N PRO A 147 9.78 -18.58 4.27
CA PRO A 147 10.07 -19.94 3.83
C PRO A 147 8.80 -20.70 3.40
N VAL A 148 7.69 -20.49 4.14
CA VAL A 148 6.39 -21.09 3.84
C VAL A 148 5.83 -20.49 2.54
N GLN A 149 5.90 -19.17 2.40
CA GLN A 149 5.48 -18.46 1.21
C GLN A 149 6.21 -18.94 -0.06
N TYR A 150 7.54 -19.01 0.00
CA TYR A 150 8.35 -19.50 -1.10
C TYR A 150 7.97 -20.94 -1.47
N LYS A 151 7.88 -21.83 -0.49
CA LYS A 151 7.52 -23.23 -0.72
C LYS A 151 6.12 -23.37 -1.32
N LEU A 152 5.15 -22.60 -0.82
CA LEU A 152 3.78 -22.57 -1.34
C LEU A 152 3.74 -22.12 -2.80
N TYR A 153 4.43 -21.03 -3.14
CA TYR A 153 4.52 -20.55 -4.52
C TYR A 153 5.15 -21.61 -5.45
N SER A 154 6.25 -22.24 -5.04
CA SER A 154 6.89 -23.31 -5.82
C SER A 154 5.93 -24.48 -6.08
N LEU A 155 5.24 -24.95 -5.03
CA LEU A 155 4.29 -26.06 -5.15
C LEU A 155 3.10 -25.73 -6.07
N ILE A 156 2.55 -24.52 -5.96
CA ILE A 156 1.46 -24.06 -6.83
C ILE A 156 1.92 -24.03 -8.29
N LYS A 157 3.12 -23.50 -8.54
CA LYS A 157 3.70 -23.42 -9.90
C LYS A 157 3.95 -24.81 -10.48
N GLU A 158 4.51 -25.72 -9.70
CA GLU A 158 4.72 -27.12 -10.07
C GLU A 158 3.40 -27.83 -10.38
N ALA A 159 2.38 -27.67 -9.52
CA ALA A 159 1.05 -28.24 -9.72
C ALA A 159 0.40 -27.70 -11.00
N LEU A 160 0.49 -26.39 -11.24
CA LEU A 160 -0.07 -25.77 -12.44
C LEU A 160 0.56 -26.30 -13.73
N ILE A 161 1.87 -26.57 -13.71
CA ILE A 161 2.59 -27.20 -14.83
C ILE A 161 2.14 -28.64 -15.00
N LYS A 162 2.15 -29.43 -13.91
CA LYS A 162 1.81 -30.85 -13.91
C LYS A 162 0.40 -31.12 -14.43
N TYR A 163 -0.58 -30.34 -13.96
CA TYR A 163 -2.00 -30.52 -14.31
C TYR A 163 -2.46 -29.65 -15.48
N ASN A 164 -1.54 -28.90 -16.10
CA ASN A 164 -1.82 -27.97 -17.21
C ASN A 164 -3.00 -27.01 -16.92
N GLY A 165 -3.11 -26.53 -15.68
CA GLY A 165 -4.22 -25.66 -15.27
C GLY A 165 -4.08 -24.22 -15.78
N ASN A 166 -5.19 -23.47 -15.75
CA ASN A 166 -5.21 -22.04 -16.13
C ASN A 166 -4.71 -21.13 -15.00
N TRP A 167 -5.09 -21.45 -13.76
CA TRP A 167 -4.65 -20.76 -12.56
C TRP A 167 -4.69 -21.72 -11.37
N ALA A 168 -3.93 -21.41 -10.33
CA ALA A 168 -3.94 -22.14 -9.06
C ALA A 168 -3.64 -21.16 -7.92
N ALA A 169 -4.14 -21.47 -6.73
CA ALA A 169 -4.06 -20.62 -5.56
C ALA A 169 -3.91 -21.48 -4.30
N GLY A 170 -3.37 -20.90 -3.24
CA GLY A 170 -3.24 -21.56 -1.95
C GLY A 170 -3.07 -20.56 -0.81
N ILE A 171 -3.61 -20.94 0.34
CA ILE A 171 -3.50 -20.21 1.61
C ILE A 171 -2.99 -21.20 2.66
N VAL A 172 -2.10 -20.75 3.51
CA VAL A 172 -1.66 -21.46 4.72
C VAL A 172 -1.99 -20.56 5.90
N GLN A 173 -2.80 -21.07 6.81
CA GLN A 173 -3.27 -20.35 7.99
C GLN A 173 -2.91 -21.13 9.25
N ASP A 174 -2.51 -20.41 10.29
CA ASP A 174 -2.43 -20.96 11.64
C ASP A 174 -3.84 -21.11 12.23
N VAL A 175 -4.19 -22.32 12.66
CA VAL A 175 -5.56 -22.65 13.11
C VAL A 175 -5.95 -21.93 14.40
N TYR A 176 -5.00 -21.72 15.30
CA TYR A 176 -5.30 -21.17 16.64
C TYR A 176 -5.34 -19.64 16.65
N SER A 177 -4.41 -18.99 15.97
CA SER A 177 -4.31 -17.53 15.89
C SER A 177 -5.12 -16.94 14.72
N GLY A 178 -5.43 -17.74 13.71
CA GLY A 178 -6.04 -17.29 12.46
C GLY A 178 -5.07 -16.53 11.55
N GLU A 179 -3.79 -16.44 11.91
CA GLU A 179 -2.77 -15.75 11.13
C GLU A 179 -2.54 -16.42 9.77
N ILE A 180 -2.46 -15.62 8.71
CA ILE A 180 -2.08 -16.12 7.39
C ILE A 180 -0.56 -16.18 7.31
N ILE A 181 -0.04 -17.40 7.24
CA ILE A 181 1.40 -17.70 7.18
C ILE A 181 1.89 -17.72 5.73
N GLY A 182 1.03 -18.13 4.80
CA GLY A 182 1.34 -18.18 3.37
C GLY A 182 0.12 -17.87 2.53
N PHE A 183 0.31 -17.13 1.44
CA PHE A 183 -0.77 -16.72 0.55
C PHE A 183 -0.20 -16.53 -0.86
N SER A 184 -0.59 -17.36 -1.82
CA SER A 184 -0.04 -17.29 -3.17
C SER A 184 -1.03 -17.74 -4.23
N TYR A 185 -0.90 -17.20 -5.43
CA TYR A 185 -1.57 -17.70 -6.63
C TYR A 185 -0.70 -17.53 -7.86
N VAL A 186 -0.97 -18.33 -8.88
CA VAL A 186 -0.38 -18.23 -10.21
C VAL A 186 -1.51 -18.29 -11.23
N ASP A 187 -1.59 -17.31 -12.13
CA ASP A 187 -2.57 -17.27 -13.22
C ASP A 187 -1.84 -17.15 -14.57
N ARG A 188 -1.99 -18.17 -15.43
CA ARG A 188 -1.36 -18.20 -16.77
C ARG A 188 -2.00 -17.23 -17.75
N SER A 189 -3.25 -16.82 -17.52
CA SER A 189 -3.98 -15.95 -18.45
C SER A 189 -3.25 -14.63 -18.66
N ASN A 190 -2.48 -14.16 -17.69
CA ASN A 190 -1.63 -12.95 -17.74
C ASN A 190 -2.35 -11.66 -18.19
N ARG A 191 -3.68 -11.68 -18.38
CA ARG A 191 -4.44 -10.58 -19.00
C ARG A 191 -4.59 -9.35 -18.11
N LYS A 192 -4.23 -9.45 -16.82
CA LYS A 192 -4.04 -8.35 -15.85
C LYS A 192 -3.55 -8.94 -14.53
N LYS A 193 -2.23 -9.20 -14.41
CA LYS A 193 -1.57 -9.59 -13.14
C LYS A 193 -1.87 -8.60 -11.99
N TRP A 194 -2.31 -7.38 -12.36
CA TRP A 194 -2.36 -6.18 -11.54
C TRP A 194 -3.76 -5.72 -11.10
N ILE A 195 -4.86 -6.27 -11.65
CA ILE A 195 -6.23 -5.72 -11.42
C ILE A 195 -7.04 -6.53 -10.40
N SER A 196 -6.79 -7.84 -10.29
CA SER A 196 -7.63 -8.69 -9.44
C SER A 196 -6.85 -9.90 -8.95
N ASN A 197 -6.80 -10.07 -7.64
CA ASN A 197 -6.30 -11.28 -7.02
C ASN A 197 -7.39 -12.37 -7.13
N PRO A 198 -7.22 -13.41 -7.96
CA PRO A 198 -8.26 -14.41 -8.19
C PRO A 198 -8.60 -15.18 -6.91
N LEU A 199 -7.66 -15.31 -5.97
CA LEU A 199 -7.88 -15.97 -4.69
C LEU A 199 -8.91 -15.22 -3.84
N ILE A 200 -8.99 -13.89 -3.97
CA ILE A 200 -9.95 -13.05 -3.22
C ILE A 200 -11.22 -12.78 -4.02
N THR A 201 -11.10 -12.67 -5.35
CA THR A 201 -12.16 -12.08 -6.20
C THR A 201 -12.96 -13.09 -7.00
N ARG A 202 -12.48 -14.33 -7.19
CA ARG A 202 -13.21 -15.34 -7.95
C ARG A 202 -14.02 -16.23 -7.02
N PHE A 203 -15.29 -16.42 -7.38
CA PHE A 203 -16.12 -17.48 -6.83
C PHE A 203 -15.81 -18.79 -7.54
N PHE A 204 -15.78 -19.88 -6.79
CA PHE A 204 -15.65 -21.24 -7.31
C PHE A 204 -16.52 -22.18 -6.47
N GLU A 205 -16.92 -23.29 -7.07
CA GLU A 205 -17.67 -24.32 -6.37
C GLU A 205 -16.71 -25.12 -5.46
N PRO A 206 -16.94 -25.15 -4.14
CA PRO A 206 -16.06 -25.85 -3.19
C PRO A 206 -16.12 -27.39 -3.31
N GLY A 207 -17.13 -27.93 -3.99
CA GLY A 207 -17.32 -29.37 -4.15
C GLY A 207 -17.42 -30.09 -2.81
N SER A 208 -16.88 -31.31 -2.72
CA SER A 208 -16.94 -32.16 -1.52
C SER A 208 -16.34 -31.51 -0.27
N THR A 209 -15.45 -30.52 -0.39
CA THR A 209 -14.88 -29.83 0.79
C THR A 209 -15.95 -29.09 1.61
N LEU A 210 -17.06 -28.71 0.98
CA LEU A 210 -18.16 -28.02 1.66
C LEU A 210 -18.99 -28.96 2.55
N LYS A 211 -18.96 -30.28 2.33
CA LYS A 211 -19.77 -31.27 3.06
C LYS A 211 -19.59 -31.20 4.57
N ILE A 212 -18.43 -30.70 5.03
CA ILE A 212 -18.13 -30.47 6.44
C ILE A 212 -19.16 -29.55 7.10
N ILE A 213 -19.69 -28.53 6.39
CA ILE A 213 -20.67 -27.59 6.96
C ILE A 213 -22.02 -28.24 7.27
N PRO A 214 -22.75 -28.84 6.30
CA PRO A 214 -24.01 -29.51 6.60
C PRO A 214 -23.80 -30.73 7.52
N ALA A 215 -22.65 -31.40 7.45
CA ALA A 215 -22.36 -32.50 8.34
C ALA A 215 -22.19 -32.05 9.81
N ALA A 216 -21.49 -30.94 10.04
CA ALA A 216 -21.38 -30.33 11.37
C ALA A 216 -22.75 -29.87 11.88
N ALA A 217 -23.57 -29.26 11.02
CA ALA A 217 -24.94 -28.85 11.38
C ALA A 217 -25.81 -30.04 11.77
N ALA A 218 -25.74 -31.16 11.05
CA ALA A 218 -26.52 -32.36 11.37
C ALA A 218 -26.13 -33.01 12.70
N ILE A 219 -24.84 -32.95 13.06
CA ILE A 219 -24.36 -33.41 14.38
C ILE A 219 -24.81 -32.44 15.48
N GLU A 220 -24.71 -31.13 15.25
CA GLU A 220 -25.11 -30.09 16.22
C GLU A 220 -26.61 -30.14 16.54
N GLU A 221 -27.46 -30.33 15.51
CA GLU A 221 -28.90 -30.50 15.67
C GLU A 221 -29.29 -31.88 16.26
N GLY A 222 -28.31 -32.76 16.51
CA GLY A 222 -28.53 -34.10 17.07
C GLY A 222 -29.29 -35.03 16.13
N VAL A 223 -29.36 -34.71 14.83
CA VAL A 223 -30.05 -35.52 13.82
C VAL A 223 -29.26 -36.81 13.54
N PHE A 224 -27.92 -36.71 13.53
CA PHE A 224 -27.03 -37.84 13.29
C PHE A 224 -25.88 -37.90 14.31
N SER A 225 -25.48 -39.12 14.65
CA SER A 225 -24.25 -39.43 15.37
C SER A 225 -23.14 -39.85 14.38
N PRO A 226 -21.85 -39.60 14.67
CA PRO A 226 -20.74 -39.99 13.79
C PRO A 226 -20.68 -41.49 13.44
N GLN A 227 -21.31 -42.35 14.25
CA GLN A 227 -21.33 -43.80 14.12
C GLN A 227 -22.57 -44.31 13.38
N ASP A 228 -23.54 -43.44 13.06
CA ASP A 228 -24.74 -43.83 12.34
C ASP A 228 -24.38 -44.38 10.96
N LYS A 229 -25.02 -45.48 10.57
CA LYS A 229 -24.76 -46.15 9.31
C LYS A 229 -25.82 -45.77 8.27
N PHE A 230 -25.35 -45.42 7.09
CA PHE A 230 -26.18 -45.12 5.93
C PHE A 230 -25.86 -46.12 4.83
N TRP A 231 -26.90 -46.52 4.12
CA TRP A 231 -26.78 -47.30 2.91
C TRP A 231 -26.69 -46.32 1.73
N CYS A 232 -25.56 -46.30 1.03
CA CYS A 232 -25.29 -45.37 -0.09
C CYS A 232 -25.77 -45.89 -1.45
N GLU A 233 -26.70 -46.85 -1.47
CA GLU A 233 -27.43 -47.30 -2.67
C GLU A 233 -26.51 -47.70 -3.85
N GLU A 234 -25.35 -48.28 -3.53
CA GLU A 234 -24.33 -48.68 -4.52
C GLU A 234 -23.92 -47.55 -5.48
N GLY A 235 -24.00 -46.30 -4.99
CA GLY A 235 -23.56 -45.07 -5.66
C GLY A 235 -24.62 -44.37 -6.52
N VAL A 236 -25.90 -44.80 -6.50
CA VAL A 236 -26.99 -44.10 -7.20
C VAL A 236 -28.22 -44.01 -6.30
N PHE A 237 -28.57 -42.79 -5.90
CA PHE A 237 -29.78 -42.50 -5.14
C PHE A 237 -30.80 -41.76 -6.01
N GLU A 238 -32.00 -42.31 -6.17
CA GLU A 238 -33.06 -41.69 -6.96
C GLU A 238 -33.94 -40.80 -6.08
N ILE A 239 -33.95 -39.50 -6.38
CA ILE A 239 -34.91 -38.55 -5.79
C ILE A 239 -35.91 -38.17 -6.87
N PHE A 240 -37.15 -38.66 -6.73
CA PHE A 240 -38.18 -38.58 -7.78
C PHE A 240 -37.67 -39.15 -9.10
N ASP A 241 -37.56 -38.33 -10.16
CA ASP A 241 -37.05 -38.74 -11.48
C ASP A 241 -35.58 -38.31 -11.71
N PHE A 242 -34.87 -37.87 -10.66
CA PHE A 242 -33.49 -37.39 -10.76
C PHE A 242 -32.51 -38.33 -10.03
N PRO A 243 -31.63 -39.04 -10.76
CA PRO A 243 -30.60 -39.87 -10.14
C PRO A 243 -29.43 -39.00 -9.64
N ILE A 244 -29.16 -39.05 -8.34
CA ILE A 244 -27.97 -38.50 -7.70
C ILE A 244 -26.90 -39.57 -7.71
N LYS A 245 -25.72 -39.24 -8.26
CA LYS A 245 -24.62 -40.19 -8.43
C LYS A 245 -23.44 -39.83 -7.56
N ASP A 246 -22.88 -40.84 -6.93
CA ASP A 246 -21.61 -40.71 -6.22
C ASP A 246 -20.42 -40.88 -7.17
N HIS A 247 -19.27 -40.38 -6.73
CA HIS A 247 -18.00 -40.54 -7.43
C HIS A 247 -17.50 -42.00 -7.44
N GLU A 248 -17.90 -42.78 -6.43
CA GLU A 248 -17.57 -44.20 -6.25
C GLU A 248 -18.79 -44.96 -5.70
N LYS A 249 -18.81 -46.28 -5.89
CA LYS A 249 -19.89 -47.13 -5.40
C LYS A 249 -19.61 -47.55 -3.96
N TYR A 250 -20.51 -47.18 -3.06
CA TYR A 250 -20.43 -47.55 -1.66
C TYR A 250 -21.73 -48.23 -1.20
N GLY A 251 -21.57 -49.18 -0.28
CA GLY A 251 -22.68 -49.83 0.42
C GLY A 251 -22.95 -49.14 1.75
N TRP A 252 -22.75 -49.88 2.85
CA TRP A 252 -22.87 -49.32 4.20
C TRP A 252 -21.64 -48.49 4.59
N LEU A 253 -21.85 -47.21 4.87
CA LEU A 253 -20.84 -46.31 5.45
C LEU A 253 -21.36 -45.68 6.73
N THR A 254 -20.46 -45.45 7.68
CA THR A 254 -20.74 -44.60 8.84
C THR A 254 -20.76 -43.13 8.44
N PHE A 255 -21.46 -42.29 9.20
CA PHE A 255 -21.51 -40.85 8.94
C PHE A 255 -20.10 -40.23 8.90
N LYS A 256 -19.20 -40.71 9.75
CA LYS A 256 -17.79 -40.31 9.74
C LYS A 256 -17.05 -40.68 8.45
N GLU A 257 -17.39 -41.80 7.81
CA GLU A 257 -16.77 -42.25 6.55
C GLU A 257 -17.34 -41.51 5.33
N ILE A 258 -18.51 -40.87 5.46
CA ILE A 258 -19.16 -40.11 4.38
C ILE A 258 -18.53 -38.71 4.20
N ILE A 259 -17.98 -38.14 5.27
CA ILE A 259 -17.34 -36.81 5.31
C ILE A 259 -15.89 -36.91 4.84
#